data_AF-Q54SL1-F1
#
_entry.id   AF-Q54SL1-F1
#
_cell.length_a   1.000
_cell.length_b   1.000
_cell.length_c   1.000
_cell.angle_alpha   90.00
_cell.angle_beta   90.00
_cell.angle_gamma   90.00
#
_symmetry.space_group_name_H-M   'P 1'
#
loop_
_entity.id
_entity.type
_entity.pdbx_description
1 polymer ?
#
loop_
_entity_poly.entity_id
_entity_poly.type
_entity_poly.pdbx_seq_one_letter_code
_entity_poly.pdbx_strand_id
1 'polypeptide(L)'
;MLFKGDRWAISKERSRRDYEIGGLELWNMATRSNAQKAWIYEQYLREKDDQNCPPHMEVWKSEKENSLSRIHIKCWKAWKLLHHPRERITLKLNQVKPKYENKQKLKVIYRNMMDIKYKGWNKHQPTTGQKLIQKNINHPILPFREARSITTIKGRDLAWRYLLKALPKHHGENCHSCKEEESSMHIFFECKSIKQNIDSIYQKVCKDSNNTYHGPWSEKVLGKLLTPFSSNLIGAIMESIWYRRNQIKFNDNTTIITETQIIHKIKKARDAEWDRTRKIVEKQLRQELRCTDNRESINRTASIKRRLEKFSHNWNSKLMPINIPEHFIPYCSYNTNYS
;
A
#
# COMPACT_ATOMS: atom_id res chain seq x y z
N MET A 1 -23.37 -12.89 11.44
CA MET A 1 -22.86 -11.52 11.71
C MET A 1 -21.35 -11.57 11.94
N LEU A 2 -20.53 -11.22 10.94
CA LEU A 2 -19.07 -11.20 11.09
C LEU A 2 -18.55 -9.76 10.94
N PHE A 3 -18.34 -9.13 12.09
CA PHE A 3 -17.42 -8.01 12.39
C PHE A 3 -17.00 -7.12 11.20
N LYS A 4 -17.82 -6.09 10.93
CA LYS A 4 -17.39 -4.82 10.30
C LYS A 4 -16.47 -4.08 11.29
N GLY A 5 -15.18 -4.34 11.23
CA GLY A 5 -14.20 -3.58 11.99
C GLY A 5 -12.89 -3.56 11.23
N ASP A 6 -12.62 -2.46 10.52
CA ASP A 6 -11.34 -1.90 10.06
C ASP A 6 -10.07 -2.78 10.09
N ARG A 7 -10.14 -4.06 9.71
CA ARG A 7 -8.96 -4.95 9.62
C ARG A 7 -7.96 -4.52 8.55
N TRP A 8 -8.29 -3.49 7.76
CA TRP A 8 -7.41 -2.93 6.73
C TRP A 8 -6.74 -1.62 7.15
N ALA A 9 -7.12 -1.03 8.29
CA ALA A 9 -6.40 0.09 8.86
C ALA A 9 -5.31 -0.43 9.81
N ILE A 10 -4.05 -0.37 9.38
CA ILE A 10 -2.94 -0.46 10.33
C ILE A 10 -3.19 0.61 11.39
N SER A 11 -3.35 0.20 12.66
CA SER A 11 -3.57 1.17 13.73
C SER A 11 -2.42 2.17 13.74
N LYS A 12 -2.74 3.45 14.01
CA LYS A 12 -1.73 4.53 14.05
C LYS A 12 -0.58 4.17 15.00
N GLU A 13 -0.92 3.52 16.10
CA GLU A 13 -0.01 2.92 17.07
C GLU A 13 0.93 1.87 16.45
N ARG A 14 0.39 0.94 15.65
CA ARG A 14 1.18 -0.07 14.94
C ARG A 14 2.07 0.55 13.86
N SER A 15 1.60 1.58 13.15
CA SER A 15 2.42 2.33 12.18
C SER A 15 3.56 3.10 12.84
N ARG A 16 3.32 3.66 14.04
CA ARG A 16 4.32 4.38 14.83
C ARG A 16 5.39 3.43 15.37
N ARG A 17 4.99 2.27 15.92
CA ARG A 17 5.96 1.27 16.38
C ARG A 17 6.77 0.67 15.24
N ASP A 18 6.15 0.43 14.09
CA ASP A 18 6.90 0.02 12.91
C ASP A 18 7.94 1.10 12.56
N TYR A 19 7.56 2.39 12.54
CA TYR A 19 8.50 3.51 12.32
C TYR A 19 9.66 3.58 13.34
N GLU A 20 9.36 3.58 14.64
CA GLU A 20 10.36 3.67 15.72
C GLU A 20 11.30 2.46 15.77
N ILE A 21 10.84 1.27 15.34
CA ILE A 21 11.63 0.04 15.39
C ILE A 21 12.30 -0.26 14.04
N GLY A 22 12.29 0.68 13.09
CA GLY A 22 12.98 0.55 11.79
C GLY A 22 12.05 0.05 10.68
N GLY A 23 11.00 0.81 10.40
CA GLY A 23 9.82 0.39 9.66
C GLY A 23 10.09 -0.36 8.37
N LEU A 24 9.29 -1.41 8.16
CA LEU A 24 9.11 -2.21 6.94
C LEU A 24 10.33 -2.88 6.29
N GLU A 25 11.55 -2.37 6.48
CA GLU A 25 12.79 -3.12 6.19
C GLU A 25 12.82 -4.46 6.93
N LEU A 26 12.09 -4.55 8.04
CA LEU A 26 11.92 -5.79 8.81
C LEU A 26 11.02 -6.84 8.15
N TRP A 27 10.44 -6.66 6.96
CA TRP A 27 9.68 -7.71 6.28
C TRP A 27 10.44 -8.24 5.07
N ASN A 28 11.50 -9.01 5.32
CA ASN A 28 12.05 -9.84 4.27
C ASN A 28 10.96 -10.85 3.84
N MET A 29 10.34 -10.60 2.68
CA MET A 29 9.21 -11.40 2.20
C MET A 29 9.59 -12.86 1.96
N ALA A 30 10.83 -13.12 1.56
CA ALA A 30 11.34 -14.49 1.45
C ALA A 30 11.43 -15.16 2.84
N THR A 31 11.97 -14.47 3.85
CA THR A 31 11.98 -14.96 5.23
C THR A 31 10.56 -15.13 5.78
N ARG A 32 9.63 -14.24 5.46
CA ARG A 32 8.22 -14.36 5.88
C ARG A 32 7.55 -15.58 5.26
N SER A 33 7.76 -15.80 3.96
CA SER A 33 7.28 -17.00 3.27
C SER A 33 7.85 -18.26 3.89
N ASN A 34 9.16 -18.27 4.21
CA ASN A 34 9.79 -19.40 4.90
C ASN A 34 9.25 -19.58 6.32
N ALA A 35 9.00 -18.51 7.05
CA ALA A 35 8.42 -18.58 8.39
C ALA A 35 7.00 -19.19 8.35
N GLN A 36 6.18 -18.81 7.37
CA GLN A 36 4.86 -19.41 7.15
C GLN A 36 4.97 -20.91 6.83
N LYS A 37 5.86 -21.27 5.92
CA LYS A 37 6.14 -22.66 5.55
C LYS A 37 6.62 -23.50 6.74
N ALA A 38 7.53 -22.97 7.54
CA ALA A 38 8.02 -23.63 8.76
C ALA A 38 6.90 -23.76 9.80
N TRP A 39 6.08 -22.73 9.98
CA TRP A 39 4.94 -22.75 10.89
C TRP A 39 3.91 -23.81 10.48
N ILE A 40 3.57 -23.90 9.19
CA ILE A 40 2.67 -24.94 8.65
C ILE A 40 3.23 -26.34 8.96
N TYR A 41 4.52 -26.56 8.68
CA TYR A 41 5.15 -27.85 8.96
C TYR A 41 5.16 -28.17 10.46
N GLU A 42 5.37 -27.17 11.32
CA GLU A 42 5.32 -27.37 12.77
C GLU A 42 3.92 -27.71 13.27
N GLN A 43 2.85 -27.14 12.68
CA GLN A 43 1.48 -27.57 12.97
C GLN A 43 1.26 -29.03 12.55
N TYR A 44 1.69 -29.39 11.34
CA TYR A 44 1.61 -30.76 10.84
C TYR A 44 2.32 -31.76 11.78
N LEU A 45 3.56 -31.45 12.20
CA LEU A 45 4.31 -32.32 13.11
C LEU A 45 3.65 -32.54 14.47
N ARG A 46 2.81 -31.60 14.93
CA ARG A 46 2.08 -31.72 16.20
C ARG A 46 0.79 -32.53 16.04
N GLU A 47 0.08 -32.30 14.94
CA GLU A 47 -1.27 -32.85 14.74
C GLU A 47 -1.27 -34.19 14.00
N LYS A 48 -0.13 -34.61 13.43
CA LYS A 48 -0.03 -35.87 12.68
C LYS A 48 -0.34 -37.10 13.55
N ASP A 49 -0.06 -37.07 14.84
CA ASP A 49 -0.26 -38.19 15.77
C ASP A 49 -1.56 -38.01 16.59
N ASP A 50 -2.30 -36.92 16.37
CA ASP A 50 -3.59 -36.67 17.02
C ASP A 50 -4.70 -37.50 16.34
N GLN A 51 -5.52 -38.17 17.16
CA GLN A 51 -6.67 -38.95 16.67
C GLN A 51 -7.73 -38.04 16.04
N ASN A 52 -7.86 -36.78 16.51
CA ASN A 52 -8.82 -35.80 15.99
C ASN A 52 -8.15 -34.84 14.99
N CYS A 53 -7.33 -35.38 14.09
CA CYS A 53 -6.63 -34.59 13.09
C CYS A 53 -7.63 -33.81 12.19
N PRO A 54 -7.46 -32.50 11.97
CA PRO A 54 -8.36 -31.74 11.11
C PRO A 54 -8.39 -32.29 9.67
N PRO A 55 -9.52 -32.24 8.95
CA PRO A 55 -9.63 -32.81 7.60
C PRO A 55 -8.58 -32.29 6.59
N HIS A 56 -8.17 -31.02 6.71
CA HIS A 56 -7.14 -30.45 5.83
C HIS A 56 -5.73 -31.05 6.05
N MET A 57 -5.48 -31.69 7.21
CA MET A 57 -4.23 -32.37 7.53
C MET A 57 -4.23 -33.83 7.05
N GLU A 58 -5.39 -34.47 6.88
CA GLU A 58 -5.48 -35.82 6.29
C GLU A 58 -4.94 -35.83 4.87
N VAL A 59 -5.21 -34.78 4.09
CA VAL A 59 -4.62 -34.57 2.75
C VAL A 59 -3.10 -34.56 2.81
N TRP A 60 -2.51 -33.94 3.84
CA TRP A 60 -1.05 -33.91 4.02
C TRP A 60 -0.48 -35.28 4.43
N LYS A 61 -1.24 -36.08 5.19
CA LYS A 61 -0.87 -37.46 5.54
C LYS A 61 -0.87 -38.35 4.28
N SER A 62 -1.94 -38.30 3.48
CA SER A 62 -2.08 -39.11 2.26
C SER A 62 -1.11 -38.71 1.14
N GLU A 63 -0.80 -37.40 1.00
CA GLU A 63 0.23 -36.94 0.07
C GLU A 63 1.62 -37.51 0.44
N LYS A 64 1.94 -37.64 1.74
CA LYS A 64 3.23 -38.17 2.17
C LYS A 64 3.44 -39.63 1.75
N GLU A 65 2.39 -40.44 1.78
CA GLU A 65 2.46 -41.86 1.44
C GLU A 65 2.66 -42.09 -0.07
N ASN A 66 2.11 -41.22 -0.91
CA ASN A 66 2.07 -41.44 -2.36
C ASN A 66 3.18 -40.70 -3.14
N SER A 67 3.59 -39.50 -2.72
CA SER A 67 4.83 -38.82 -3.09
C SER A 67 4.83 -37.44 -2.42
N LEU A 68 5.92 -37.08 -1.73
CA LEU A 68 6.00 -35.80 -1.03
C LEU A 68 5.68 -34.64 -1.98
N SER A 69 4.53 -33.99 -1.77
CA SER A 69 4.14 -32.87 -2.60
C SER A 69 5.22 -31.77 -2.56
N ARG A 70 5.40 -31.06 -3.68
CA ARG A 70 6.40 -29.97 -3.78
C ARG A 70 6.24 -28.94 -2.64
N ILE A 71 5.02 -28.76 -2.14
CA ILE A 71 4.71 -27.86 -1.03
C ILE A 71 5.25 -28.43 0.29
N HIS A 72 5.01 -29.71 0.57
CA HIS A 72 5.51 -30.39 1.77
C HIS A 72 7.04 -30.28 1.87
N ILE A 73 7.76 -30.55 0.77
CA ILE A 73 9.23 -30.43 0.71
C ILE A 73 9.66 -28.99 1.03
N LYS A 74 8.99 -27.98 0.46
CA LYS A 74 9.29 -26.56 0.75
C LYS A 74 9.05 -26.21 2.22
N CYS A 75 8.01 -26.76 2.83
CA CYS A 75 7.66 -26.55 4.24
C CYS A 75 8.68 -27.19 5.18
N TRP A 76 9.05 -28.44 4.93
CA TRP A 76 10.11 -29.13 5.65
C TRP A 76 11.48 -28.43 5.52
N LYS A 77 11.87 -28.00 4.31
CA LYS A 77 13.12 -27.24 4.10
C LYS A 77 13.13 -25.96 4.92
N ALA A 78 12.03 -25.22 4.95
CA ALA A 78 11.92 -24.01 5.75
C ALA A 78 11.97 -24.29 7.25
N TRP A 79 11.29 -25.34 7.72
CA TRP A 79 11.35 -25.78 9.12
C TRP A 79 12.77 -26.18 9.54
N LYS A 80 13.49 -26.90 8.68
CA LYS A 80 14.91 -27.23 8.94
C LYS A 80 15.78 -26.00 9.02
N LEU A 81 15.60 -25.01 8.15
CA LEU A 81 16.34 -23.74 8.22
C LEU A 81 16.13 -23.02 9.56
N LEU A 82 14.95 -23.16 10.18
CA LEU A 82 14.67 -22.60 11.50
C LEU A 82 15.39 -23.34 12.62
N HIS A 83 15.39 -24.68 12.61
CA HIS A 83 15.85 -25.48 13.74
C HIS A 83 17.30 -25.97 13.62
N HIS A 84 17.78 -26.15 12.40
CA HIS A 84 19.11 -26.68 12.06
C HIS A 84 19.82 -25.80 11.02
N PRO A 85 20.02 -24.49 11.27
CA PRO A 85 20.55 -23.57 10.26
C PRO A 85 21.99 -23.85 9.83
N ARG A 86 22.77 -24.62 10.61
CA ARG A 86 24.19 -24.92 10.36
C ARG A 86 24.44 -26.31 9.77
N GLU A 87 23.43 -27.18 9.70
CA GLU A 87 23.62 -28.56 9.23
C GLU A 87 23.47 -28.64 7.70
N ARG A 88 24.43 -29.31 7.02
CA ARG A 88 24.24 -29.72 5.61
C ARG A 88 23.08 -30.71 5.52
N ILE A 89 22.29 -30.61 4.47
CA ILE A 89 20.99 -31.29 4.29
C ILE A 89 21.15 -32.82 4.28
N THR A 90 21.13 -33.50 5.44
CA THR A 90 21.16 -34.98 5.52
C THR A 90 20.12 -35.62 6.45
N LEU A 91 19.51 -34.86 7.37
CA LEU A 91 18.46 -35.38 8.27
C LEU A 91 17.28 -36.02 7.48
N LYS A 92 16.90 -37.26 7.79
CA LYS A 92 15.76 -37.97 7.17
C LYS A 92 14.42 -37.46 7.72
N LEU A 93 13.39 -37.41 6.88
CA LEU A 93 12.06 -36.84 7.22
C LEU A 93 11.36 -37.50 8.43
N ASN A 94 11.68 -38.77 8.71
CA ASN A 94 10.90 -39.62 9.61
C ASN A 94 11.29 -39.52 11.10
N GLN A 95 12.33 -38.77 11.46
CA GLN A 95 12.85 -38.71 12.84
C GLN A 95 12.64 -37.33 13.51
N VAL A 96 11.60 -36.59 13.10
CA VAL A 96 11.43 -35.20 13.51
C VAL A 96 10.31 -35.06 14.54
N LYS A 97 10.64 -34.54 15.72
CA LYS A 97 9.70 -34.07 16.75
C LYS A 97 9.74 -32.53 16.86
N PRO A 98 8.62 -31.88 17.19
CA PRO A 98 8.61 -30.44 17.43
C PRO A 98 9.50 -30.09 18.63
N LYS A 99 10.30 -29.02 18.51
CA LYS A 99 11.28 -28.62 19.55
C LYS A 99 10.62 -27.97 20.78
N TYR A 100 9.43 -27.42 20.63
CA TYR A 100 8.76 -26.63 21.67
C TYR A 100 7.48 -27.32 22.14
N GLU A 101 7.24 -27.38 23.45
CA GLU A 101 5.99 -27.91 24.01
C GLU A 101 4.77 -27.15 23.48
N ASN A 102 4.83 -25.82 23.51
CA ASN A 102 3.74 -24.95 23.08
C ASN A 102 3.83 -24.52 21.61
N LYS A 103 2.67 -24.35 20.95
CA LYS A 103 2.54 -23.84 19.58
C LYS A 103 3.20 -22.46 19.47
N GLN A 104 4.26 -22.36 18.68
CA GLN A 104 4.88 -21.06 18.41
C GLN A 104 3.96 -20.20 17.53
N LYS A 105 3.79 -18.93 17.93
CA LYS A 105 3.14 -17.94 17.07
C LYS A 105 4.03 -17.67 15.86
N LEU A 106 3.45 -17.55 14.66
CA LEU A 106 4.17 -17.25 13.41
C LEU A 106 5.16 -16.07 13.53
N LYS A 107 4.81 -15.05 14.35
CA LYS A 107 5.67 -13.90 14.62
C LYS A 107 7.00 -14.28 15.29
N VAL A 108 7.00 -15.29 16.17
CA VAL A 108 8.20 -15.78 16.87
C VAL A 108 9.10 -16.52 15.88
N ILE A 109 8.52 -17.41 15.08
CA ILE A 109 9.24 -18.14 14.03
C ILE A 109 9.91 -17.17 13.04
N TYR A 110 9.17 -16.15 12.61
CA TYR A 110 9.71 -15.13 11.72
C TYR A 110 10.92 -14.41 12.33
N ARG A 111 10.84 -14.01 13.60
CA ARG A 111 11.95 -13.36 14.31
C ARG A 111 13.16 -14.27 14.41
N ASN A 112 12.96 -15.52 14.81
CA ASN A 112 14.05 -16.50 14.91
C ASN A 112 14.74 -16.70 13.55
N MET A 113 13.97 -16.81 12.46
CA MET A 113 14.55 -16.91 11.12
C MET A 113 15.32 -15.64 10.72
N MET A 114 14.84 -14.46 11.11
CA MET A 114 15.56 -13.20 10.89
C MET A 114 16.84 -13.14 11.72
N ASP A 115 16.83 -13.58 12.97
CA ASP A 115 18.04 -13.66 13.83
C ASP A 115 19.10 -14.60 13.24
N ILE A 116 18.66 -15.73 12.68
CA ILE A 116 19.53 -16.69 11.99
C ILE A 116 20.15 -16.08 10.74
N LYS A 117 19.36 -15.40 9.92
CA LYS A 117 19.79 -14.98 8.58
C LYS A 117 20.45 -13.59 8.56
N TYR A 118 20.03 -12.69 9.43
CA TYR A 118 20.42 -11.28 9.44
C TYR A 118 20.74 -10.84 10.88
N LYS A 119 21.93 -11.18 11.36
CA LYS A 119 22.35 -10.84 12.72
C LYS A 119 22.27 -9.32 12.94
N GLY A 120 21.52 -8.89 13.95
CA GLY A 120 21.33 -7.48 14.27
C GLY A 120 20.24 -6.78 13.46
N TRP A 121 19.39 -7.50 12.72
CA TRP A 121 18.22 -6.92 12.02
C TRP A 121 17.27 -6.14 12.93
N ASN A 122 17.26 -6.47 14.22
CA ASN A 122 16.45 -5.83 15.25
C ASN A 122 17.08 -4.53 15.81
N LYS A 123 18.30 -4.18 15.41
CA LYS A 123 18.90 -2.89 15.75
C LYS A 123 18.24 -1.83 14.90
N HIS A 124 17.69 -0.79 15.53
CA HIS A 124 17.14 0.34 14.80
C HIS A 124 18.26 1.01 13.98
N GLN A 125 18.22 0.81 12.67
CA GLN A 125 19.09 1.48 11.72
C GLN A 125 18.18 2.32 10.83
N PRO A 126 18.00 3.62 11.13
CA PRO A 126 17.09 4.43 10.35
C PRO A 126 17.59 4.51 8.91
N THR A 127 16.69 4.29 7.95
CA THR A 127 16.99 4.46 6.52
C THR A 127 17.43 5.89 6.24
N THR A 128 18.09 6.14 5.11
CA THR A 128 18.44 7.51 4.69
C THR A 128 17.20 8.43 4.68
N GLY A 129 16.06 7.92 4.21
CA GLY A 129 14.78 8.65 4.25
C GLY A 129 14.30 8.93 5.67
N GLN A 130 14.39 7.96 6.58
CA GLN A 130 14.03 8.15 7.99
C GLN A 130 14.95 9.16 8.70
N LYS A 131 16.27 9.11 8.44
CA LYS A 131 17.24 10.08 8.97
C LYS A 131 16.92 11.49 8.49
N LEU A 132 16.56 11.66 7.22
CA LEU A 132 16.14 12.96 6.67
C LEU A 132 14.88 13.49 7.36
N ILE A 133 13.90 12.62 7.66
CA ILE A 133 12.70 13.01 8.42
C ILE A 133 13.04 13.40 9.85
N GLN A 134 13.84 12.60 10.55
CA GLN A 134 14.22 12.89 11.93
C GLN A 134 14.86 14.27 12.05
N LYS A 135 15.65 14.69 11.05
CA LYS A 135 16.22 16.04 10.98
C LYS A 135 15.21 17.12 10.60
N ASN A 136 14.26 16.81 9.71
CA ASN A 136 13.38 17.81 9.09
C ASN A 136 11.91 17.72 9.56
N ILE A 137 11.59 17.02 10.66
CA ILE A 137 10.20 16.71 11.04
C ILE A 137 9.31 17.95 11.21
N ASN A 138 9.93 19.08 11.56
CA ASN A 138 9.28 20.39 11.76
C ASN A 138 9.26 21.26 10.48
N HIS A 139 9.81 20.79 9.37
CA HIS A 139 9.83 21.55 8.13
C HIS A 139 8.39 21.67 7.57
N PRO A 140 7.92 22.89 7.26
CA PRO A 140 6.52 23.12 6.90
C PRO A 140 6.11 22.42 5.59
N ILE A 141 7.08 22.21 4.70
CA ILE A 141 6.94 21.60 3.38
C ILE A 141 7.70 20.28 3.39
N LEU A 142 7.18 19.29 4.11
CA LEU A 142 7.68 17.93 4.07
C LEU A 142 6.82 17.15 3.09
N PRO A 143 7.36 16.50 2.03
CA PRO A 143 6.60 15.74 1.01
C PRO A 143 5.58 14.73 1.59
N PHE A 144 5.79 14.34 2.84
CA PHE A 144 4.93 13.52 3.68
C PHE A 144 3.58 14.14 4.05
N ARG A 145 3.53 15.45 4.34
CA ARG A 145 2.29 16.15 4.67
C ARG A 145 1.39 16.18 3.45
N GLU A 146 1.97 16.41 2.28
CA GLU A 146 1.27 16.35 1.01
C GLU A 146 0.88 14.92 0.64
N ALA A 147 1.70 13.89 0.93
CA ALA A 147 1.33 12.49 0.70
C ALA A 147 0.05 12.07 1.45
N ARG A 148 -0.36 12.77 2.52
CA ARG A 148 -1.66 12.53 3.18
C ARG A 148 -2.87 12.92 2.34
N SER A 149 -2.69 13.80 1.36
CA SER A 149 -3.77 14.21 0.43
C SER A 149 -4.12 13.12 -0.59
N ILE A 150 -3.29 12.08 -0.71
CA ILE A 150 -3.60 10.85 -1.45
C ILE A 150 -4.69 10.08 -0.68
N THR A 151 -5.87 9.93 -1.28
CA THR A 151 -7.00 9.23 -0.68
C THR A 151 -6.91 7.73 -0.89
N THR A 152 -6.31 7.27 -2.01
CA THR A 152 -6.05 5.85 -2.25
C THR A 152 -5.09 5.31 -1.18
N ILE A 153 -5.56 4.39 -0.33
CA ILE A 153 -4.77 3.87 0.80
C ILE A 153 -3.46 3.25 0.31
N LYS A 154 -3.51 2.50 -0.80
CA LYS A 154 -2.34 1.79 -1.31
C LYS A 154 -1.35 2.72 -2.02
N GLY A 155 -1.84 3.62 -2.89
CA GLY A 155 -1.01 4.68 -3.47
C GLY A 155 -0.31 5.53 -2.41
N ARG A 156 -1.03 5.89 -1.34
CA ARG A 156 -0.47 6.61 -0.19
C ARG A 156 0.62 5.80 0.50
N ASP A 157 0.35 4.55 0.87
CA ASP A 157 1.33 3.64 1.50
C ASP A 157 2.61 3.52 0.66
N LEU A 158 2.48 3.42 -0.66
CA LEU A 158 3.63 3.35 -1.57
C LEU A 158 4.42 4.65 -1.65
N ALA A 159 3.75 5.80 -1.76
CA ALA A 159 4.41 7.12 -1.73
C ALA A 159 5.20 7.32 -0.43
N TRP A 160 4.59 6.97 0.71
CA TRP A 160 5.24 7.02 2.01
C TRP A 160 6.47 6.11 2.08
N ARG A 161 6.34 4.84 1.68
CA ARG A 161 7.46 3.90 1.67
C ARG A 161 8.57 4.33 0.72
N TYR A 162 8.23 4.92 -0.42
CA TYR A 162 9.21 5.46 -1.35
C TYR A 162 10.04 6.58 -0.70
N LEU A 163 9.37 7.57 -0.13
CA LEU A 163 10.01 8.72 0.53
C LEU A 163 10.84 8.28 1.75
N LEU A 164 10.37 7.28 2.49
CA LEU A 164 11.10 6.65 3.59
C LEU A 164 12.23 5.73 3.12
N LYS A 165 12.38 5.48 1.81
CA LYS A 165 13.26 4.45 1.24
C LYS A 165 13.06 3.06 1.92
N ALA A 166 11.83 2.76 2.33
CA ALA A 166 11.41 1.57 3.09
C ALA A 166 10.43 0.68 2.30
N LEU A 167 10.52 0.72 0.97
CA LEU A 167 9.75 -0.20 0.12
C LEU A 167 10.25 -1.63 0.33
N PRO A 168 9.36 -2.63 0.40
CA PRO A 168 9.76 -4.02 0.50
C PRO A 168 10.36 -4.47 -0.83
N LYS A 169 11.66 -4.24 -0.99
CA LYS A 169 12.46 -4.66 -2.14
C LYS A 169 13.24 -5.93 -1.80
N HIS A 170 13.55 -6.72 -2.81
CA HIS A 170 14.53 -7.79 -2.67
C HIS A 170 15.89 -7.16 -2.97
N HIS A 171 16.65 -6.84 -1.92
CA HIS A 171 17.98 -6.25 -2.07
C HIS A 171 18.85 -7.14 -2.97
N GLY A 172 19.42 -6.55 -4.03
CA GLY A 172 20.30 -7.22 -4.99
C GLY A 172 19.59 -8.01 -6.11
N GLU A 173 18.26 -7.96 -6.22
CA GLU A 173 17.57 -8.50 -7.42
C GLU A 173 17.59 -7.48 -8.57
N ASN A 174 17.63 -7.98 -9.80
CA ASN A 174 17.47 -7.17 -11.00
C ASN A 174 15.98 -7.03 -11.36
N CYS A 175 15.63 -5.91 -11.99
CA CYS A 175 14.31 -5.69 -12.56
C CYS A 175 13.98 -6.81 -13.54
N HIS A 176 12.85 -7.49 -13.32
CA HIS A 176 12.47 -8.63 -14.15
C HIS A 176 12.22 -8.21 -15.62
N SER A 177 11.81 -6.96 -15.82
CA SER A 177 11.50 -6.39 -17.13
C SER A 177 12.73 -5.93 -17.92
N CYS A 178 13.62 -5.14 -17.33
CA CYS A 178 14.75 -4.53 -18.06
C CYS A 178 16.14 -4.95 -17.58
N LYS A 179 16.23 -5.86 -16.60
CA LYS A 179 17.47 -6.48 -16.08
C LYS A 179 18.47 -5.54 -15.36
N GLU A 180 18.15 -4.26 -15.22
CA GLU A 180 18.91 -3.30 -14.40
C GLU A 180 18.70 -3.55 -12.89
N GLU A 181 19.57 -3.02 -12.02
CA GLU A 181 19.45 -3.19 -10.56
C GLU A 181 18.10 -2.65 -10.04
N GLU A 182 17.37 -3.47 -9.29
CA GLU A 182 16.06 -3.06 -8.77
C GLU A 182 16.19 -2.17 -7.52
N SER A 183 16.05 -0.87 -7.73
CA SER A 183 15.91 0.12 -6.65
C SER A 183 14.49 0.71 -6.59
N SER A 184 14.14 1.37 -5.48
CA SER A 184 12.88 2.11 -5.39
C SER A 184 12.77 3.18 -6.47
N MET A 185 13.88 3.86 -6.77
CA MET A 185 13.95 4.87 -7.83
C MET A 185 13.73 4.21 -9.19
N HIS A 186 14.36 3.06 -9.41
CA HIS A 186 14.21 2.29 -10.62
C HIS A 186 12.76 1.86 -10.86
N ILE A 187 12.13 1.23 -9.86
CA ILE A 187 10.75 0.73 -9.94
C ILE A 187 9.78 1.83 -10.39
N PHE A 188 9.88 3.02 -9.80
CA PHE A 188 8.89 4.06 -10.01
C PHE A 188 9.24 5.05 -11.13
N PHE A 189 10.51 5.33 -11.39
CA PHE A 189 10.89 6.49 -12.20
C PHE A 189 11.90 6.20 -13.32
N GLU A 190 12.69 5.13 -13.24
CA GLU A 190 13.78 4.87 -14.21
C GLU A 190 13.56 3.62 -15.06
N CYS A 191 12.70 2.69 -14.66
CA CYS A 191 12.47 1.45 -15.41
C CYS A 191 11.94 1.73 -16.82
N LYS A 192 12.83 1.60 -17.83
CA LYS A 192 12.55 1.90 -19.24
C LYS A 192 11.31 1.20 -19.78
N SER A 193 11.07 -0.05 -19.35
CA SER A 193 9.93 -0.87 -19.80
C SER A 193 8.56 -0.33 -19.39
N ILE A 194 8.49 0.52 -18.36
CA ILE A 194 7.24 1.06 -17.83
C ILE A 194 7.18 2.57 -18.05
N LYS A 195 8.34 3.24 -17.96
CA LYS A 195 8.46 4.70 -17.95
C LYS A 195 7.77 5.37 -19.12
N GLN A 196 8.00 4.90 -20.35
CA GLN A 196 7.50 5.56 -21.55
C GLN A 196 5.96 5.60 -21.60
N ASN A 197 5.31 4.50 -21.22
CA ASN A 197 3.85 4.42 -21.13
C ASN A 197 3.31 5.31 -20.00
N ILE A 198 3.96 5.30 -18.83
CA ILE A 198 3.55 6.14 -17.70
C ILE A 198 3.72 7.63 -17.99
N ASP A 199 4.82 8.03 -18.64
CA ASP A 199 5.06 9.41 -19.09
C ASP A 199 3.90 9.89 -19.97
N SER A 200 3.53 9.07 -20.97
CA SER A 200 2.40 9.38 -21.86
C SER A 200 1.07 9.50 -21.11
N ILE A 201 0.75 8.55 -20.22
CA ILE A 201 -0.49 8.57 -19.45
C ILE A 201 -0.54 9.79 -18.53
N TYR A 202 0.55 10.05 -17.80
CA TYR A 202 0.63 11.16 -16.86
C TYR A 202 0.45 12.51 -17.57
N GLN A 203 1.15 12.72 -18.68
CA GLN A 203 1.05 13.97 -19.45
C GLN A 203 -0.36 14.19 -19.99
N LYS A 204 -0.97 13.15 -20.58
CA LYS A 204 -2.33 13.25 -21.13
C LYS A 204 -3.36 13.56 -20.05
N VAL A 205 -3.30 12.83 -18.93
CA VAL A 205 -4.24 13.06 -17.82
C VAL A 205 -4.06 14.46 -17.22
N CYS A 206 -2.82 14.95 -17.06
CA CYS A 206 -2.57 16.32 -16.61
C CYS A 206 -3.08 17.39 -17.58
N LYS A 207 -2.93 17.16 -18.90
CA LYS A 207 -3.42 18.07 -19.94
C LYS A 207 -4.93 18.20 -19.91
N ASP A 208 -5.64 17.09 -19.79
CA ASP A 208 -7.10 17.09 -19.83
C ASP A 208 -7.73 17.47 -18.47
N SER A 209 -6.92 17.55 -17.40
CA SER A 209 -7.35 17.90 -16.05
C SER A 209 -7.16 19.37 -15.64
N ASN A 210 -6.82 20.28 -16.58
CA ASN A 210 -6.42 21.67 -16.29
C ASN A 210 -5.30 21.80 -15.24
N ASN A 211 -4.46 20.78 -15.06
CA ASN A 211 -3.37 20.84 -14.08
C ASN A 211 -2.23 21.69 -14.64
N THR A 212 -1.64 22.58 -13.84
CA THR A 212 -0.62 23.54 -14.29
C THR A 212 0.73 22.90 -14.61
N TYR A 213 0.96 21.64 -14.21
CA TYR A 213 2.23 20.95 -14.43
C TYR A 213 2.12 19.87 -15.51
N HIS A 214 2.94 19.99 -16.56
CA HIS A 214 3.01 19.07 -17.71
C HIS A 214 4.39 18.41 -17.90
N GLY A 215 5.21 18.35 -16.85
CA GLY A 215 6.54 17.75 -16.95
C GLY A 215 6.53 16.22 -17.02
N PRO A 216 7.68 15.59 -17.31
CA PRO A 216 7.81 14.14 -17.36
C PRO A 216 7.62 13.51 -15.97
N TRP A 217 7.15 12.26 -15.97
CA TRP A 217 7.10 11.39 -14.81
C TRP A 217 8.51 11.13 -14.27
N SER A 218 8.81 11.76 -13.15
CA SER A 218 10.10 11.74 -12.48
C SER A 218 9.90 11.96 -10.99
N GLU A 219 10.92 11.75 -10.16
CA GLU A 219 10.82 11.93 -8.70
C GLU A 219 10.31 13.32 -8.30
N LYS A 220 10.51 14.35 -9.15
CA LYS A 220 10.01 15.71 -8.97
C LYS A 220 8.48 15.78 -8.79
N VAL A 221 7.72 14.82 -9.31
CA VAL A 221 6.25 14.78 -9.13
C VAL A 221 5.86 14.65 -7.66
N LEU A 222 6.70 14.06 -6.81
CA LEU A 222 6.43 13.94 -5.37
C LEU A 222 6.43 15.30 -4.64
N GLY A 223 7.11 16.31 -5.20
CA GLY A 223 7.01 17.70 -4.74
C GLY A 223 5.76 18.42 -5.24
N LYS A 224 4.92 17.76 -6.05
CA LYS A 224 3.72 18.32 -6.67
C LYS A 224 2.42 17.72 -6.14
N LEU A 225 2.46 17.13 -4.95
CA LEU A 225 1.30 16.60 -4.21
C LEU A 225 0.40 17.73 -3.63
N LEU A 226 0.34 18.89 -4.29
CA LEU A 226 -0.24 20.14 -3.78
C LEU A 226 -1.77 20.15 -3.86
N THR A 227 -2.34 19.47 -4.86
CA THR A 227 -3.80 19.39 -5.05
C THR A 227 -4.28 17.97 -4.81
N PRO A 228 -5.51 17.76 -4.29
CA PRO A 228 -6.11 16.44 -4.16
C PRO A 228 -6.07 15.64 -5.46
N PHE A 229 -6.32 16.27 -6.60
CA PHE A 229 -6.23 15.58 -7.90
C PHE A 229 -4.81 15.10 -8.20
N SER A 230 -3.81 15.98 -8.18
CA SER A 230 -2.42 15.62 -8.50
C SER A 230 -1.89 14.51 -7.59
N SER A 231 -2.22 14.60 -6.30
CA SER A 231 -1.88 13.58 -5.32
C SER A 231 -2.51 12.23 -5.62
N ASN A 232 -3.80 12.20 -5.97
CA ASN A 232 -4.47 10.95 -6.29
C ASN A 232 -4.03 10.37 -7.64
N LEU A 233 -3.69 11.20 -8.62
CA LEU A 233 -3.06 10.77 -9.87
C LEU A 233 -1.71 10.09 -9.60
N ILE A 234 -0.82 10.73 -8.84
CA ILE A 234 0.48 10.17 -8.46
C ILE A 234 0.29 8.86 -7.68
N GLY A 235 -0.60 8.85 -6.69
CA GLY A 235 -0.92 7.66 -5.90
C GLY A 235 -1.44 6.50 -6.76
N ALA A 236 -2.35 6.78 -7.70
CA ALA A 236 -2.91 5.79 -8.61
C ALA A 236 -1.84 5.20 -9.55
N ILE A 237 -0.95 6.04 -10.09
CA ILE A 237 0.16 5.60 -10.94
C ILE A 237 1.13 4.73 -10.14
N MET A 238 1.57 5.19 -8.96
CA MET A 238 2.46 4.38 -8.10
C MET A 238 1.83 3.04 -7.75
N GLU A 239 0.55 3.01 -7.42
CA GLU A 239 -0.16 1.75 -7.15
C GLU A 239 -0.16 0.81 -8.35
N SER A 240 -0.43 1.32 -9.55
CA SER A 240 -0.47 0.52 -10.78
C SER A 240 0.92 0.03 -11.19
N ILE A 241 1.96 0.86 -11.07
CA ILE A 241 3.37 0.45 -11.28
C ILE A 241 3.73 -0.68 -10.32
N TRP A 242 3.41 -0.52 -9.03
CA TRP A 242 3.73 -1.51 -8.01
C TRP A 242 3.00 -2.84 -8.25
N TYR A 243 1.71 -2.76 -8.62
CA TYR A 243 0.92 -3.94 -8.95
C TYR A 243 1.51 -4.68 -10.16
N ARG A 244 1.81 -3.93 -11.24
CA ARG A 244 2.43 -4.47 -12.45
C ARG A 244 3.75 -5.15 -12.17
N ARG A 245 4.64 -4.49 -11.43
CA ARG A 245 5.94 -5.06 -11.02
C ARG A 245 5.77 -6.40 -10.30
N ASN A 246 4.79 -6.51 -9.41
CA ASN A 246 4.53 -7.76 -8.70
C ASN A 246 3.97 -8.85 -9.62
N GLN A 247 3.10 -8.52 -10.57
CA GLN A 247 2.59 -9.49 -11.55
C GLN A 247 3.69 -10.08 -12.44
N ILE A 248 4.57 -9.22 -13.00
CA ILE A 248 5.71 -9.66 -13.81
C ILE A 248 6.58 -10.65 -13.01
N LYS A 249 6.81 -10.37 -11.73
CA LYS A 249 7.55 -11.25 -10.84
C LYS A 249 6.88 -12.62 -10.64
N PHE A 250 5.57 -12.71 -10.76
CA PHE A 250 4.81 -13.97 -10.72
C PHE A 250 4.52 -14.54 -12.12
N ASN A 251 5.33 -14.19 -13.11
CA ASN A 251 5.26 -14.63 -14.51
C ASN A 251 3.96 -14.22 -15.24
N ASP A 252 3.29 -13.16 -14.79
CA ASP A 252 2.20 -12.53 -15.55
C ASP A 252 2.72 -11.29 -16.28
N ASN A 253 3.12 -11.48 -17.54
CA ASN A 253 3.61 -10.40 -18.40
C ASN A 253 2.50 -9.70 -19.21
N THR A 254 1.23 -10.03 -19.01
CA THR A 254 0.14 -9.55 -19.89
C THR A 254 -0.41 -8.18 -19.51
N THR A 255 -0.27 -7.77 -18.25
CA THR A 255 -0.94 -6.57 -17.76
C THR A 255 -0.25 -5.29 -18.24
N ILE A 256 -0.90 -4.49 -19.08
CA ILE A 256 -0.44 -3.15 -19.42
C ILE A 256 -1.18 -2.14 -18.55
N ILE A 257 -0.45 -1.17 -17.99
CA ILE A 257 -1.08 -0.06 -17.26
C ILE A 257 -1.73 0.83 -18.31
N THR A 258 -3.05 0.98 -18.26
CA THR A 258 -3.76 1.81 -19.24
C THR A 258 -4.24 3.12 -18.63
N GLU A 259 -4.41 4.13 -19.49
CA GLU A 259 -5.00 5.41 -19.12
C GLU A 259 -6.38 5.23 -18.45
N THR A 260 -7.23 4.38 -19.03
CA THR A 260 -8.58 4.09 -18.52
C THR A 260 -8.54 3.56 -17.08
N GLN A 261 -7.59 2.67 -16.76
CA GLN A 261 -7.41 2.16 -15.39
C GLN A 261 -7.02 3.27 -14.42
N ILE A 262 -6.13 4.18 -14.82
CA ILE A 262 -5.70 5.31 -14.00
C ILE A 262 -6.85 6.28 -13.77
N ILE A 263 -7.55 6.69 -14.84
CA ILE A 263 -8.73 7.57 -14.76
C ILE A 263 -9.79 6.97 -13.83
N HIS A 264 -10.06 5.66 -13.93
CA HIS A 264 -11.02 4.98 -13.06
C HIS A 264 -10.65 5.07 -11.57
N LYS A 265 -9.37 4.87 -11.23
CA LYS A 265 -8.89 5.01 -9.84
C LYS A 265 -9.06 6.44 -9.33
N ILE A 266 -8.79 7.43 -10.16
CA ILE A 266 -8.94 8.85 -9.81
C ILE A 266 -10.43 9.21 -9.67
N LYS A 267 -11.32 8.67 -10.51
CA LYS A 267 -12.78 8.84 -10.37
C LYS A 267 -13.28 8.31 -9.03
N LYS A 268 -12.86 7.11 -8.62
CA LYS A 268 -13.17 6.58 -7.29
C LYS A 268 -12.66 7.48 -6.16
N ALA A 269 -11.45 8.02 -6.28
CA ALA A 269 -10.89 8.94 -5.30
C ALA A 269 -11.68 10.25 -5.20
N ARG A 270 -12.08 10.82 -6.35
CA ARG A 270 -12.95 11.99 -6.46
C ARG A 270 -14.28 11.74 -5.77
N ASP A 271 -14.96 10.65 -6.11
CA ASP A 271 -16.30 10.34 -5.61
C ASP A 271 -16.29 10.16 -4.08
N ALA A 272 -15.26 9.50 -3.54
CA ALA A 272 -15.07 9.35 -2.10
C ALA A 272 -14.77 10.68 -1.37
N GLU A 273 -14.15 11.66 -2.04
CA GLU A 273 -13.94 13.01 -1.51
C GLU A 273 -15.22 13.86 -1.64
N TRP A 274 -15.96 13.69 -2.73
CA TRP A 274 -17.25 14.33 -2.95
C TRP A 274 -18.25 13.91 -1.88
N ASP A 275 -18.36 12.60 -1.60
CA ASP A 275 -19.27 12.09 -0.58
C ASP A 275 -19.00 12.68 0.81
N ARG A 276 -17.72 12.89 1.16
CA ARG A 276 -17.34 13.55 2.41
C ARG A 276 -17.69 15.04 2.40
N THR A 277 -17.41 15.72 1.29
CA THR A 277 -17.71 17.14 1.12
C THR A 277 -19.21 17.38 1.17
N ARG A 278 -20.00 16.62 0.40
CA ARG A 278 -21.46 16.64 0.35
C ARG A 278 -22.07 16.47 1.74
N LYS A 279 -21.68 15.44 2.49
CA LYS A 279 -22.21 15.21 3.86
C LYS A 279 -21.98 16.40 4.79
N ILE A 280 -20.84 17.07 4.69
CA ILE A 280 -20.52 18.25 5.49
C ILE A 280 -21.39 19.42 5.05
N VAL A 281 -21.47 19.67 3.73
CA VAL A 281 -22.25 20.76 3.16
C VAL A 281 -23.74 20.59 3.47
N GLU A 282 -24.32 19.39 3.30
CA GLU A 282 -25.70 19.08 3.68
C GLU A 282 -25.97 19.34 5.16
N LYS A 283 -25.03 18.97 6.04
CA LYS A 283 -25.15 19.24 7.48
C LYS A 283 -25.15 20.75 7.74
N GLN A 284 -24.26 21.49 7.09
CA GLN A 284 -24.17 22.94 7.22
C GLN A 284 -25.43 23.63 6.71
N LEU A 285 -25.97 23.18 5.57
CA LEU A 285 -27.21 23.69 4.99
C LEU A 285 -28.40 23.47 5.92
N ARG A 286 -28.58 22.25 6.46
CA ARG A 286 -29.65 21.97 7.42
C ARG A 286 -29.58 22.84 8.68
N GLN A 287 -28.37 23.22 9.08
CA GLN A 287 -28.17 24.09 10.25
C GLN A 287 -28.41 25.56 9.91
N GLU A 288 -28.03 25.99 8.72
CA GLU A 288 -28.29 27.34 8.20
C GLU A 288 -29.80 27.60 8.08
N LEU A 289 -30.55 26.66 7.51
CA LEU A 289 -32.02 26.73 7.41
C LEU A 289 -32.77 26.76 8.76
N ARG A 290 -32.11 26.39 9.85
CA ARG A 290 -32.67 26.43 11.22
C ARG A 290 -32.18 27.64 12.03
N CYS A 291 -31.27 28.43 11.47
CA CYS A 291 -30.62 29.51 12.18
C CYS A 291 -31.50 30.74 12.18
N THR A 292 -31.74 31.31 13.37
CA THR A 292 -32.48 32.57 13.53
C THR A 292 -31.54 33.79 13.53
N ASP A 293 -30.24 33.58 13.77
CA ASP A 293 -29.22 34.64 13.75
C ASP A 293 -28.68 34.84 12.32
N ASN A 294 -28.90 36.03 11.78
CA ASN A 294 -28.46 36.42 10.45
C ASN A 294 -26.93 36.31 10.28
N ARG A 295 -26.14 36.67 11.30
CA ARG A 295 -24.66 36.61 11.23
C ARG A 295 -24.19 35.16 11.13
N GLU A 296 -24.83 34.27 11.87
CA GLU A 296 -24.51 32.84 11.83
C GLU A 296 -24.94 32.22 10.47
N SER A 297 -26.11 32.56 9.94
CA SER A 297 -26.53 32.15 8.58
C SER A 297 -25.54 32.61 7.51
N ILE A 298 -25.11 33.88 7.51
CA ILE A 298 -24.12 34.41 6.57
C ILE A 298 -22.80 33.63 6.66
N ASN A 299 -22.31 33.36 7.88
CA ASN A 299 -21.08 32.60 8.10
C ASN A 299 -21.19 31.16 7.57
N ARG A 300 -22.36 30.52 7.74
CA ARG A 300 -22.63 29.17 7.24
C ARG A 300 -22.70 29.13 5.73
N THR A 301 -23.43 30.06 5.12
CA THR A 301 -23.50 30.23 3.66
C THR A 301 -22.12 30.44 3.07
N ALA A 302 -21.30 31.34 3.63
CA ALA A 302 -19.93 31.56 3.19
C ALA A 302 -19.03 30.32 3.38
N SER A 303 -19.30 29.47 4.38
CA SER A 303 -18.59 28.20 4.59
C SER A 303 -18.95 27.16 3.52
N ILE A 304 -20.24 27.06 3.17
CA ILE A 304 -20.74 26.17 2.11
C ILE A 304 -20.10 26.56 0.77
N LYS A 305 -20.21 27.85 0.39
CA LYS A 305 -19.63 28.39 -0.85
C LYS A 305 -18.15 28.02 -0.98
N ARG A 306 -17.35 28.33 0.05
CA ARG A 306 -15.91 28.02 0.09
C ARG A 306 -15.60 26.54 -0.08
N ARG A 307 -16.41 25.63 0.47
CA ARG A 307 -16.20 24.18 0.34
C ARG A 307 -16.49 23.68 -1.06
N LEU A 308 -17.60 24.14 -1.65
CA LEU A 308 -18.00 23.77 -3.02
C LEU A 308 -16.98 24.30 -4.04
N GLU A 309 -16.57 25.56 -3.91
CA GLU A 309 -15.50 26.15 -4.74
C GLU A 309 -14.19 25.39 -4.60
N LYS A 310 -13.76 25.09 -3.37
CA LYS A 310 -12.53 24.34 -3.14
C LYS A 310 -12.61 22.94 -3.74
N PHE A 311 -13.75 22.26 -3.65
CA PHE A 311 -13.92 20.94 -4.25
C PHE A 311 -13.87 21.03 -5.78
N SER A 312 -14.64 21.95 -6.36
CA SER A 312 -14.69 22.19 -7.80
C SER A 312 -13.31 22.56 -8.36
N HIS A 313 -12.61 23.51 -7.76
CA HIS A 313 -11.27 23.91 -8.18
C HIS A 313 -10.25 22.75 -8.17
N ASN A 314 -10.40 21.81 -7.23
CA ASN A 314 -9.45 20.70 -7.09
C ASN A 314 -9.74 19.51 -8.00
N TRP A 315 -10.97 19.35 -8.49
CA TRP A 315 -11.41 18.11 -9.15
C TRP A 315 -12.15 18.33 -10.47
N ASN A 316 -12.76 19.50 -10.68
CA ASN A 316 -13.54 19.76 -11.88
C ASN A 316 -12.60 19.94 -13.07
N SER A 317 -12.84 19.15 -14.10
CA SER A 317 -12.04 19.16 -15.32
C SER A 317 -12.79 18.49 -16.46
N LYS A 318 -12.26 18.62 -17.68
CA LYS A 318 -12.83 17.95 -18.87
C LYS A 318 -12.92 16.43 -18.70
N LEU A 319 -11.94 15.82 -18.01
CA LEU A 319 -11.95 14.37 -17.74
C LEU A 319 -13.00 13.94 -16.72
N MET A 320 -13.37 14.83 -15.81
CA MET A 320 -14.07 14.49 -14.58
C MET A 320 -15.06 15.58 -14.19
N PRO A 321 -16.05 15.90 -15.04
CA PRO A 321 -17.05 16.88 -14.71
C PRO A 321 -17.78 16.49 -13.42
N ILE A 322 -18.10 17.50 -12.61
CA ILE A 322 -18.79 17.33 -11.34
C ILE A 322 -20.21 17.85 -11.51
N ASN A 323 -21.19 16.96 -11.35
CA ASN A 323 -22.59 17.35 -11.28
C ASN A 323 -22.91 17.79 -9.85
N ILE A 324 -23.05 19.09 -9.66
CA ILE A 324 -23.46 19.66 -8.38
C ILE A 324 -24.99 19.52 -8.27
N PRO A 325 -25.52 18.95 -7.17
CA PRO A 325 -26.95 18.89 -6.91
C PRO A 325 -27.61 20.27 -6.98
N GLU A 326 -28.83 20.32 -7.53
CA GLU A 326 -29.54 21.58 -7.80
C GLU A 326 -29.67 22.50 -6.58
N HIS A 327 -29.95 21.92 -5.42
CA HIS A 327 -30.09 22.67 -4.16
C HIS A 327 -28.78 23.28 -3.64
N PHE A 328 -27.63 22.95 -4.23
CA PHE A 328 -26.34 23.61 -3.95
C PHE A 328 -25.96 24.65 -4.99
N ILE A 329 -26.66 24.75 -6.12
CA ILE A 329 -26.38 25.73 -7.18
C ILE A 329 -26.38 27.18 -6.64
N PRO A 330 -27.31 27.62 -5.76
CA PRO A 330 -27.28 28.97 -5.19
C PRO A 330 -26.02 29.31 -4.38
N TYR A 331 -25.28 28.28 -3.96
CA TYR A 331 -24.04 28.40 -3.21
C TYR A 331 -22.80 28.21 -4.09
N CYS A 332 -22.95 28.14 -5.41
CA CYS A 332 -21.83 28.08 -6.35
C CYS A 332 -21.63 29.48 -6.95
N SER A 333 -20.44 30.06 -6.74
CA SER A 333 -20.11 31.39 -7.25
C SER A 333 -19.83 31.41 -8.76
N TYR A 334 -19.64 30.23 -9.34
CA TYR A 334 -19.37 30.04 -10.75
C TYR A 334 -20.43 29.11 -11.31
N ASN A 335 -21.02 29.50 -12.45
CA ASN A 335 -21.71 28.57 -13.35
C ASN A 335 -20.77 27.39 -13.53
N THR A 336 -21.07 26.29 -12.84
CA THR A 336 -20.35 25.03 -13.00
C THR A 336 -20.86 24.35 -14.26
N ASN A 337 -20.86 25.11 -15.37
CA ASN A 337 -21.04 24.60 -16.71
C ASN A 337 -19.73 23.92 -17.10
N TYR A 338 -19.57 22.68 -16.65
CA TYR A 338 -18.73 21.69 -17.29
C TYR A 338 -19.57 20.44 -17.50
N SER A 339 -20.62 20.58 -18.31
CA SER A 339 -21.23 19.62 -19.24
C SER A 339 -22.60 20.16 -19.61
#